data_AF-K5ZE02-F1
#
_entry.id   AF-K5ZE02-F1
#
_cell.length_a   1.000
_cell.length_b   1.000
_cell.length_c   1.000
_cell.angle_alpha   90.00
_cell.angle_beta   90.00
_cell.angle_gamma   90.00
#
_symmetry.space_group_name_H-M   'P 1'
#
loop_
_entity.id
_entity.type
_entity.pdbx_description
1 polymer ?
#
loop_
_entity_poly.entity_id
_entity_poly.type
_entity_poly.pdbx_seq_one_letter_code
_entity_poly.pdbx_strand_id
1 'polypeptide(L)'
;MDWTSIGLAFLTFIGGGGVAAIVLLPQKRRSAELENEAKVSEQWKELFMQSREEESKQNRLIDKLYDDLTEARNTTNRLITNNAILKLWKCEKLECGQRKPPISADPFKKLEEEHK
;
A
#
# COMPACT_ATOMS: atom_id res chain seq x y z
N MET A 1 76.74 13.05 -22.33
CA MET A 1 75.32 13.17 -21.93
C MET A 1 75.27 14.28 -20.92
N ASP A 2 74.88 15.47 -21.40
CA ASP A 2 75.10 16.70 -20.66
C ASP A 2 74.15 16.79 -19.47
N TRP A 3 74.69 17.13 -18.30
CA TRP A 3 73.97 17.27 -17.03
C TRP A 3 72.75 18.21 -17.14
N THR A 4 72.83 19.18 -18.06
CA THR A 4 71.75 20.11 -18.38
C THR A 4 70.52 19.43 -18.98
N SER A 5 70.69 18.36 -19.78
CA SER A 5 69.58 17.61 -20.38
C SER A 5 68.82 16.76 -19.36
N ILE A 6 69.52 16.22 -18.36
CA ILE A 6 68.92 15.47 -17.24
C ILE A 6 68.13 16.43 -16.31
N GLY A 7 68.65 17.63 -16.04
CA GLY A 7 67.96 18.64 -15.23
C GLY A 7 66.67 19.15 -15.87
N LEU A 8 66.69 19.38 -17.19
CA LEU A 8 65.51 19.79 -17.96
C LEU A 8 64.43 18.71 -18.04
N ALA A 9 64.81 17.43 -18.14
CA ALA A 9 63.86 16.30 -18.13
C ALA A 9 63.14 16.15 -16.77
N PHE A 10 63.83 16.40 -15.66
CA PHE A 10 63.20 16.40 -14.34
C PHE A 10 62.24 17.58 -14.15
N LEU A 11 62.60 18.77 -14.63
CA LEU A 11 61.75 19.96 -14.58
C LEU A 11 60.49 19.82 -15.42
N THR A 12 60.56 19.17 -16.60
CA THR A 12 59.37 18.91 -17.42
C THR A 12 58.50 17.78 -16.86
N PHE A 13 59.08 16.79 -16.19
CA PHE A 13 58.31 15.74 -15.50
C PHE A 13 57.51 16.31 -14.31
N ILE A 14 58.12 17.20 -13.53
CA ILE A 14 57.48 17.89 -12.40
C ILE A 14 56.52 18.98 -12.89
N GLY A 15 56.88 19.76 -13.92
CA GLY A 15 56.09 20.90 -14.38
C GLY A 15 54.99 20.60 -15.39
N GLY A 16 55.11 19.53 -16.19
CA GLY A 16 54.24 19.30 -17.36
C GLY A 16 53.30 18.10 -17.28
N GLY A 17 53.63 17.06 -16.51
CA GLY A 17 52.85 15.80 -16.50
C GLY A 17 52.46 15.29 -15.11
N GLY A 18 53.36 15.38 -14.12
CA GLY A 18 53.12 14.85 -12.78
C GLY A 18 52.06 15.63 -11.98
N VAL A 19 52.03 16.95 -12.11
CA VAL A 19 51.07 17.81 -11.39
C VAL A 19 49.65 17.67 -11.95
N ALA A 20 49.50 17.48 -13.26
CA ALA A 20 48.20 17.21 -13.88
C ALA A 20 47.59 15.91 -13.34
N ALA A 21 48.40 14.85 -13.16
CA ALA A 21 47.94 13.60 -12.57
C ALA A 21 47.47 13.77 -11.11
N ILE A 22 48.19 14.56 -10.30
CA ILE A 22 47.83 14.82 -8.90
C ILE A 22 46.52 15.61 -8.77
N VAL A 23 46.22 16.53 -9.70
CA VAL A 23 44.97 17.30 -9.72
C VAL A 23 43.79 16.51 -10.31
N LEU A 24 44.05 15.59 -11.24
CA LEU A 24 43.02 14.74 -11.85
C LEU A 24 42.56 13.60 -10.92
N LEU A 25 43.41 13.12 -10.02
CA LEU A 25 43.08 12.10 -9.02
C LEU A 25 41.92 12.48 -8.08
N PRO A 26 41.91 13.67 -7.43
CA PRO A 26 40.78 14.08 -6.60
C PRO A 26 39.51 14.34 -7.42
N GLN A 27 39.64 14.74 -8.69
CA GLN A 27 38.49 14.86 -9.60
C GLN A 27 37.83 13.52 -9.88
N LYS A 28 38.62 12.45 -10.14
CA LYS A 28 38.08 11.09 -10.34
C LYS A 28 37.47 10.49 -9.07
N ARG A 29 38.01 10.83 -7.89
CA ARG A 29 37.42 10.42 -6.60
C ARG A 29 36.08 11.11 -6.37
N ARG A 30 36.01 12.42 -6.58
CA ARG A 30 34.73 13.17 -6.51
C ARG A 30 33.69 12.67 -7.52
N SER A 31 34.07 12.33 -8.74
CA SER A 31 33.12 11.77 -9.71
C SER A 31 32.62 10.39 -9.30
N ALA A 32 33.49 9.53 -8.75
CA ALA A 32 33.09 8.22 -8.23
C ALA A 32 32.20 8.33 -6.97
N GLU A 33 32.46 9.32 -6.10
CA GLU A 33 31.60 9.65 -4.96
C GLU A 33 30.21 10.14 -5.43
N LEU A 34 30.16 11.05 -6.41
CA LEU A 34 28.92 11.52 -7.01
C LEU A 34 28.11 10.41 -7.67
N GLU A 35 28.76 9.47 -8.36
CA GLU A 35 28.08 8.30 -8.94
C GLU A 35 27.52 7.36 -7.87
N ASN A 36 28.23 7.18 -6.75
CA ASN A 36 27.73 6.39 -5.62
C ASN A 36 26.56 7.08 -4.91
N GLU A 37 26.65 8.39 -4.69
CA GLU A 37 25.55 9.18 -4.13
C GLU A 37 24.32 9.16 -5.04
N ALA A 38 24.51 9.26 -6.36
CA ALA A 38 23.44 9.15 -7.33
C ALA A 38 22.76 7.77 -7.29
N LYS A 39 23.54 6.67 -7.25
CA LYS A 39 23.01 5.31 -7.12
C LYS A 39 22.24 5.11 -5.82
N VAL A 40 22.77 5.63 -4.71
CA VAL A 40 22.09 5.57 -3.42
C VAL A 40 20.79 6.36 -3.48
N SER A 41 20.79 7.55 -4.07
CA SER A 41 19.57 8.35 -4.26
C SER A 41 18.52 7.64 -5.12
N GLU A 42 18.93 6.92 -6.16
CA GLU A 42 18.04 6.11 -6.98
C GLU A 42 17.43 4.95 -6.18
N GLN A 43 18.24 4.26 -5.37
CA GLN A 43 17.75 3.20 -4.47
C GLN A 43 16.75 3.74 -3.44
N TRP A 44 17.02 4.90 -2.82
CA TRP A 44 16.06 5.52 -1.89
C TRP A 44 14.76 5.89 -2.59
N LYS A 45 14.83 6.40 -3.83
CA LYS A 45 13.65 6.73 -4.62
C LYS A 45 12.84 5.47 -4.94
N GLU A 46 13.49 4.38 -5.33
CA GLU A 46 12.83 3.11 -5.60
C GLU A 46 12.15 2.55 -4.35
N LEU A 47 12.85 2.50 -3.23
CA LEU A 47 12.30 2.06 -1.94
C LEU A 47 11.11 2.92 -1.50
N PHE A 48 11.20 4.23 -1.69
CA PHE A 48 10.09 5.14 -1.40
C PHE A 48 8.87 4.86 -2.28
N MET A 49 9.08 4.66 -3.59
CA MET A 49 8.00 4.32 -4.52
C MET A 49 7.34 2.98 -4.18
N GLN A 50 8.14 1.96 -3.84
CA GLN A 50 7.64 0.65 -3.40
C GLN A 50 6.82 0.79 -2.11
N SER A 51 7.32 1.52 -1.12
CA SER A 51 6.62 1.76 0.14
C SER A 51 5.27 2.48 -0.08
N ARG A 52 5.23 3.48 -0.97
CA ARG A 52 3.99 4.17 -1.36
C ARG A 52 2.99 3.25 -2.04
N GLU A 53 3.47 2.34 -2.89
CA GLU A 53 2.61 1.36 -3.55
C GLU A 53 2.04 0.34 -2.55
N GLU A 54 2.86 -0.14 -1.62
CA GLU A 54 2.43 -1.03 -0.53
C GLU A 54 1.42 -0.35 0.38
N GLU A 55 1.66 0.90 0.79
CA GLU A 55 0.71 1.72 1.55
C GLU A 55 -0.63 1.86 0.81
N SER A 56 -0.58 2.16 -0.49
CA SER A 56 -1.80 2.24 -1.31
C SER A 56 -2.54 0.91 -1.40
N LYS A 57 -1.83 -0.21 -1.50
CA LYS A 57 -2.43 -1.56 -1.52
C LYS A 57 -3.07 -1.89 -0.17
N GLN A 58 -2.39 -1.56 0.93
CA GLN A 58 -2.91 -1.75 2.28
C GLN A 58 -4.17 -0.93 2.52
N ASN A 59 -4.19 0.35 2.14
CA ASN A 59 -5.37 1.19 2.27
C ASN A 59 -6.57 0.63 1.49
N ARG A 60 -6.36 0.18 0.25
CA ARG A 60 -7.43 -0.48 -0.53
C ARG A 60 -7.94 -1.77 0.11
N LEU A 61 -7.06 -2.52 0.76
CA LEU A 61 -7.45 -3.72 1.49
C LEU A 61 -8.28 -3.37 2.73
N ILE A 62 -7.88 -2.32 3.46
CA ILE A 62 -8.61 -1.81 4.62
C ILE A 62 -10.01 -1.37 4.21
N ASP A 63 -10.15 -0.59 3.13
CA ASP A 63 -11.46 -0.16 2.62
C ASP A 63 -12.37 -1.35 2.32
N LYS A 64 -11.84 -2.37 1.60
CA LYS A 64 -12.58 -3.61 1.33
C LYS A 64 -12.99 -4.35 2.59
N LEU A 65 -12.12 -4.44 3.59
CA LEU A 65 -12.44 -5.10 4.86
C LEU A 65 -13.57 -4.36 5.60
N TYR A 66 -13.61 -3.02 5.52
CA TYR A 66 -14.71 -2.25 6.09
C TYR A 66 -16.03 -2.43 5.33
N ASP A 67 -15.98 -2.52 4.00
CA ASP A 67 -17.14 -2.83 3.18
C ASP A 67 -17.71 -4.22 3.51
N ASP A 68 -16.84 -5.25 3.54
CA ASP A 68 -17.19 -6.62 3.89
C ASP A 68 -17.78 -6.71 5.31
N LEU A 69 -17.19 -5.99 6.27
CA LEU A 69 -17.71 -5.91 7.64
C LEU A 69 -19.11 -5.28 7.67
N THR A 70 -19.34 -4.25 6.86
CA THR A 70 -20.63 -3.58 6.77
C THR A 70 -21.69 -4.52 6.18
N GLU A 71 -21.36 -5.27 5.13
CA GLU A 71 -22.24 -6.28 4.55
C GLU A 71 -22.55 -7.41 5.56
N ALA A 72 -21.54 -7.94 6.24
CA ALA A 72 -21.69 -8.96 7.27
C ALA A 72 -22.59 -8.48 8.43
N ARG A 73 -22.46 -7.21 8.82
CA ARG A 73 -23.32 -6.60 9.84
C ARG A 73 -24.76 -6.44 9.36
N ASN A 74 -24.96 -6.00 8.12
CA ASN A 74 -26.29 -5.84 7.53
C ASN A 74 -27.02 -7.17 7.39
N THR A 75 -26.33 -8.22 6.93
CA THR A 75 -26.88 -9.57 6.83
C THR A 75 -27.23 -10.13 8.21
N THR A 76 -26.36 -9.95 9.20
CA THR A 76 -26.63 -10.35 10.59
C THR A 76 -27.84 -9.64 11.15
N ASN A 77 -27.93 -8.31 11.00
CA ASN A 77 -29.08 -7.53 11.44
C ASN A 77 -30.38 -8.02 10.78
N ARG A 78 -30.37 -8.26 9.45
CA ARG A 78 -31.52 -8.81 8.73
C ARG A 78 -31.95 -10.16 9.29
N LEU A 79 -31.00 -11.06 9.53
CA LEU A 79 -31.28 -12.39 10.07
C LEU A 79 -31.82 -12.33 11.51
N ILE A 80 -31.27 -11.43 12.35
CA ILE A 80 -31.77 -11.20 13.71
C ILE A 80 -33.22 -10.71 13.67
N THR A 81 -33.50 -9.71 12.84
CA THR A 81 -34.86 -9.18 12.65
C THR A 81 -35.80 -10.29 12.17
N ASN A 82 -35.40 -11.06 11.15
CA ASN A 82 -36.19 -12.18 10.65
C ASN A 82 -36.43 -13.25 11.73
N ASN A 83 -35.43 -13.56 12.56
CA ASN A 83 -35.58 -14.49 13.67
C ASN A 83 -36.57 -13.97 14.73
N ALA A 84 -36.50 -12.69 15.06
CA ALA A 84 -37.43 -12.06 16.01
C ALA A 84 -38.86 -12.07 15.47
N ILE A 85 -39.05 -11.75 14.20
CA ILE A 85 -40.36 -11.82 13.52
C ILE A 85 -40.90 -13.24 13.58
N LEU A 86 -40.11 -14.24 13.18
CA LEU A 86 -40.53 -15.63 13.20
C LEU A 86 -40.87 -16.11 14.63
N LYS A 87 -40.15 -15.64 15.66
CA LYS A 87 -40.49 -15.93 17.06
C LYS A 87 -41.82 -15.31 17.47
N LEU A 88 -42.08 -14.06 17.08
CA LEU A 88 -43.36 -13.38 17.34
C LEU A 88 -44.52 -14.04 16.58
N TRP A 89 -44.27 -14.49 15.35
CA TRP A 89 -45.29 -15.06 14.47
C TRP A 89 -45.46 -16.56 14.66
N LYS A 90 -44.56 -17.25 15.37
CA LYS A 90 -44.65 -18.69 15.65
C LYS A 90 -45.88 -18.96 16.51
N CYS A 91 -46.73 -19.86 16.04
CA CYS A 91 -47.79 -20.40 16.88
C CYS A 91 -47.25 -21.37 17.92
N GLU A 92 -47.76 -21.24 19.14
CA GLU A 92 -47.50 -22.20 20.22
C GLU A 92 -48.20 -23.55 19.95
N LYS A 93 -49.36 -23.54 19.29
CA LYS A 93 -50.08 -24.74 18.84
C LYS A 93 -50.08 -24.87 17.33
N LEU A 94 -49.51 -25.95 16.80
CA LEU A 94 -49.37 -26.21 15.36
C LEU A 94 -50.73 -26.40 14.65
N GLU A 95 -51.75 -26.88 15.36
CA GLU A 95 -53.09 -27.18 14.83
C GLU A 95 -54.09 -26.03 14.95
N CYS A 96 -53.62 -24.79 15.13
CA CYS A 96 -54.51 -23.64 15.34
C CYS A 96 -55.17 -23.19 14.02
N GLY A 97 -56.42 -23.61 13.79
CA GLY A 97 -57.21 -23.21 12.60
C GLY A 97 -57.59 -21.72 12.54
N GLN A 98 -57.45 -20.97 13.63
CA GLN A 98 -57.68 -19.51 13.70
C GLN A 98 -56.40 -18.73 14.01
N ARG A 99 -55.27 -19.16 13.44
CA ARG A 99 -53.99 -18.45 13.57
C ARG A 99 -54.13 -17.02 13.05
N LYS A 100 -53.85 -16.05 13.92
CA LYS A 100 -53.62 -14.66 13.51
C LYS A 100 -52.14 -14.35 13.70
N PRO A 101 -51.42 -14.01 12.63
CA PRO A 101 -51.82 -13.91 11.22
C PRO A 101 -51.81 -15.27 10.48
N PRO A 102 -52.68 -15.48 9.47
CA PRO A 102 -52.87 -16.77 8.80
C PRO A 102 -51.58 -17.29 8.13
N ILE A 103 -51.46 -18.61 7.94
CA ILE A 103 -50.27 -19.27 7.37
C ILE A 103 -49.92 -18.72 5.97
N SER A 104 -50.91 -18.24 5.21
CA SER A 104 -50.72 -17.66 3.89
C SER A 104 -50.21 -16.21 3.90
N ALA A 105 -50.14 -15.54 5.05
CA ALA A 105 -49.60 -14.19 5.15
C ALA A 105 -48.06 -14.25 5.19
N ASP A 106 -47.41 -13.66 4.19
CA ASP A 106 -45.96 -13.49 4.20
C ASP A 106 -45.57 -12.44 5.25
N PRO A 107 -44.88 -12.82 6.35
CA PRO A 107 -44.51 -11.89 7.41
C PRO A 107 -43.56 -10.80 6.94
N PHE A 108 -42.79 -11.04 5.87
CA PHE A 108 -41.78 -10.10 5.39
C PHE A 108 -42.38 -9.01 4.51
N LYS A 109 -43.34 -9.35 3.63
CA LYS A 109 -44.08 -8.37 2.82
C LYS A 109 -44.86 -7.37 3.66
N LYS A 110 -45.50 -7.84 4.73
CA LYS A 110 -46.30 -6.96 5.60
C LYS A 110 -45.44 -5.91 6.30
N LEU A 111 -44.21 -6.25 6.67
CA LEU A 111 -43.26 -5.32 7.30
C LEU A 111 -42.65 -4.33 6.29
N GLU A 112 -42.38 -4.77 5.06
CA GLU A 112 -41.99 -3.84 3.98
C GLU A 112 -43.08 -2.81 3.68
N GLU A 113 -44.36 -3.18 3.82
CA GLU A 113 -45.50 -2.27 3.69
C GLU A 113 -45.68 -1.35 4.92
N GLU A 114 -45.40 -1.83 6.14
CA GLU A 114 -45.50 -1.03 7.39
C GLU A 114 -44.31 -0.07 7.60
N HIS A 115 -43.15 -0.34 7.00
CA HIS A 115 -41.93 0.49 7.09
C HIS A 115 -41.72 1.45 5.90
N LYS A 116 -42.69 1.54 4.98
CA LYS A 116 -42.67 2.47 3.83
C LYS A 116 -43.42 3.77 4.15
#